data_AF-A0A7X4B2D3-F1
#
_entry.id   AF-A0A7X4B2D3-F1
#
_cell.length_a   1.000
_cell.length_b   1.000
_cell.length_c   1.000
_cell.angle_alpha   90.00
_cell.angle_beta   90.00
_cell.angle_gamma   90.00
#
_symmetry.space_group_name_H-M   'P 1'
#
loop_
_entity.id
_entity.type
_entity.pdbx_description
1 polymer ?
#
loop_
_entity_poly.entity_id
_entity_poly.type
_entity_poly.pdbx_seq_one_letter_code
_entity_poly.pdbx_strand_id
1 'polypeptide(L)'
;MHVLKTAAGLVAIVILAGCTHSIKLNPNIGPSANIARPVDLRVGVYIPVDVSEFVIDDRSDLDKYIFEIGESLESIITKSANRVFSRVTILDAQPTGEVIEESALDLVMIPRVTAAMVALNKEEGPFQDDARGNTAITVELMFYDTEMIQYASVMASGIGIASERIGFFSRGQREYAASVEDAITNLSNDMVRQMYGNYDIRKMGDEQE
;
A
#
# COMPACT_ATOMS: atom_id res chain seq x y z
N MET A 1 8.53 -70.11 -21.44
CA MET A 1 9.86 -69.46 -21.48
C MET A 1 9.90 -68.64 -22.75
N HIS A 2 10.07 -67.31 -22.80
CA HIS A 2 10.48 -66.32 -21.83
C HIS A 2 9.96 -64.95 -22.31
N VAL A 3 9.34 -64.22 -21.37
CA VAL A 3 9.48 -62.78 -21.10
C VAL A 3 8.94 -61.75 -22.13
N LEU A 4 7.73 -61.26 -21.81
CA LEU A 4 7.29 -59.87 -21.97
C LEU A 4 8.43 -58.88 -21.66
N LYS A 5 8.76 -57.97 -22.59
CA LYS A 5 9.47 -56.73 -22.27
C LYS A 5 8.59 -55.53 -22.60
N THR A 6 7.75 -55.18 -21.64
CA THR A 6 7.26 -53.83 -21.39
C THR A 6 8.42 -52.93 -20.99
N ALA A 7 8.66 -51.85 -21.73
CA ALA A 7 9.33 -50.65 -21.25
C ALA A 7 8.53 -49.47 -21.86
N ALA A 8 7.52 -48.97 -21.16
CA ALA A 8 7.64 -47.84 -20.24
C ALA A 8 8.28 -46.62 -20.94
N GLY A 9 7.56 -46.05 -21.91
CA GLY A 9 7.77 -44.67 -22.32
C GLY A 9 7.27 -43.76 -21.20
N LEU A 10 8.18 -43.33 -20.32
CA LEU A 10 7.90 -42.42 -19.23
C LEU A 10 7.67 -41.03 -19.83
N VAL A 11 6.41 -40.64 -19.99
CA VAL A 11 6.04 -39.27 -20.32
C VAL A 11 6.34 -38.41 -19.09
N ALA A 12 7.48 -37.73 -19.10
CA ALA A 12 7.77 -36.67 -18.15
C ALA A 12 6.94 -35.43 -18.55
N ILE A 13 5.69 -35.37 -18.08
CA ILE A 13 4.94 -34.11 -18.04
C ILE A 13 5.58 -33.29 -16.92
N VAL A 14 6.53 -32.41 -17.28
CA VAL A 14 6.94 -31.32 -16.41
C VAL A 14 5.73 -30.39 -16.31
N ILE A 15 4.97 -30.52 -15.23
CA ILE A 15 3.99 -29.53 -14.84
C ILE A 15 4.81 -28.26 -14.53
N LEU A 16 4.80 -27.30 -15.46
CA LEU A 16 5.21 -25.92 -15.20
C LEU A 16 4.19 -25.32 -14.23
N ALA A 17 4.24 -25.75 -12.98
CA ALA A 17 3.58 -25.08 -11.88
C ALA A 17 4.39 -23.80 -11.65
N GLY A 18 3.98 -22.70 -12.30
CA GLY A 18 4.48 -21.37 -11.94
C GLY A 18 4.32 -21.19 -10.43
N CYS A 19 5.43 -20.97 -9.74
CA CYS A 19 5.39 -20.78 -8.30
C CYS A 19 4.79 -19.39 -8.04
N THR A 20 3.75 -19.33 -7.21
CA THR A 20 3.25 -18.06 -6.69
C THR A 20 3.97 -17.76 -5.38
N HIS A 21 4.48 -16.54 -5.24
CA HIS A 21 5.21 -16.08 -4.08
C HIS A 21 4.41 -14.97 -3.39
N SER A 22 3.91 -15.25 -2.18
CA SER A 22 3.36 -14.20 -1.32
C SER A 22 4.48 -13.56 -0.50
N ILE A 23 4.52 -12.24 -0.51
CA ILE A 23 5.49 -11.42 0.22
C ILE A 23 4.72 -10.48 1.13
N LYS A 24 4.99 -10.57 2.43
CA LYS A 24 4.56 -9.58 3.43
C LYS A 24 5.61 -8.50 3.57
N LEU A 25 5.19 -7.24 3.47
CA LEU A 25 6.08 -6.09 3.60
C LEU A 25 6.20 -5.61 5.05
N ASN A 26 7.21 -4.79 5.30
CA ASN A 26 7.40 -4.19 6.62
C ASN A 26 6.32 -3.12 6.90
N PRO A 27 5.49 -3.27 7.95
CA PRO A 27 4.46 -2.27 8.29
C PRO A 27 5.05 -1.03 8.98
N ASN A 28 6.33 -1.06 9.38
CA ASN A 28 6.92 0.05 10.13
C ASN A 28 7.37 1.24 9.27
N ILE A 29 7.14 1.20 7.96
CA ILE A 29 7.33 2.33 7.04
C ILE A 29 6.41 3.49 7.47
N GLY A 30 6.86 4.74 7.29
CA GLY A 30 6.10 5.91 7.71
C GLY A 30 6.63 7.20 7.09
N PRO A 31 5.92 8.31 7.30
CA PRO A 31 6.25 9.57 6.65
C PRO A 31 7.51 10.18 7.28
N SER A 32 8.43 10.63 6.42
CA SER A 32 9.55 11.50 6.78
C SER A 32 9.22 12.98 6.62
N ALA A 33 8.11 13.30 5.93
CA ALA A 33 7.59 14.65 5.82
C ALA A 33 7.25 15.22 7.21
N ASN A 34 7.90 16.35 7.55
CA ASN A 34 7.63 17.09 8.77
C ASN A 34 6.71 18.27 8.47
N ILE A 35 5.77 18.52 9.37
CA ILE A 35 4.95 19.73 9.38
C ILE A 35 5.27 20.56 10.62
N ALA A 36 5.21 21.88 10.49
CA ALA A 36 5.59 22.79 11.57
C ALA A 36 4.50 22.93 12.65
N ARG A 37 3.23 22.89 12.24
CA ARG A 37 2.07 22.97 13.12
C ARG A 37 0.98 22.04 12.59
N PRO A 38 0.54 21.03 13.35
CA PRO A 38 -0.64 20.25 13.01
C PRO A 38 -1.87 21.12 12.83
N VAL A 39 -2.75 20.71 11.94
CA VAL A 39 -4.08 21.30 11.75
C VAL A 39 -4.92 20.94 12.98
N ASP A 40 -5.51 21.93 13.64
CA ASP A 40 -6.26 21.70 14.88
C ASP A 40 -7.67 21.19 14.58
N LEU A 41 -7.75 19.90 14.24
CA LEU A 41 -8.98 19.18 13.98
C LEU A 41 -8.93 17.81 14.67
N ARG A 42 -10.08 17.36 15.17
CA ARG A 42 -10.31 15.98 15.63
C ARG A 42 -10.78 15.14 14.45
N VAL A 43 -9.91 14.30 13.95
CA VAL A 43 -10.19 13.46 12.80
C VAL A 43 -10.41 12.01 13.22
N GLY A 44 -11.57 11.46 12.88
CA GLY A 44 -11.81 10.02 12.93
C GLY A 44 -11.28 9.36 11.66
N VAL A 45 -10.45 8.34 11.79
CA VAL A 45 -9.91 7.59 10.65
C VAL A 45 -10.55 6.22 10.64
N TYR A 46 -11.40 5.97 9.66
CA TYR A 46 -11.96 4.63 9.41
C TYR A 46 -11.23 4.03 8.22
N ILE A 47 -10.60 2.87 8.41
CA ILE A 47 -9.84 2.18 7.36
C ILE A 47 -10.68 0.98 6.90
N PRO A 48 -11.24 1.01 5.68
CA PRO A 48 -12.02 -0.09 5.14
C PRO A 48 -11.23 -1.39 4.99
N VAL A 49 -11.93 -2.52 5.06
CA VAL A 49 -11.32 -3.87 4.96
C VAL A 49 -10.57 -4.09 3.64
N ASP A 50 -11.07 -3.52 2.54
CA ASP A 50 -10.41 -3.59 1.24
C ASP A 50 -9.07 -2.85 1.20
N VAL A 51 -8.83 -1.91 2.13
CA VAL A 51 -7.53 -1.27 2.32
C VAL A 51 -6.64 -2.10 3.27
N SER A 52 -7.18 -2.61 4.38
CA SER A 52 -6.41 -3.37 5.38
C SER A 52 -5.99 -4.76 4.90
N GLU A 53 -6.72 -5.35 3.96
CA GLU A 53 -6.41 -6.65 3.34
C GLU A 53 -5.86 -6.50 1.92
N PHE A 54 -5.44 -5.30 1.52
CA PHE A 54 -5.06 -5.01 0.14
C PHE A 54 -3.82 -5.80 -0.30
N VAL A 55 -3.90 -6.34 -1.51
CA VAL A 55 -2.81 -7.06 -2.18
C VAL A 55 -2.51 -6.45 -3.55
N ILE A 56 -1.25 -6.45 -3.94
CA ILE A 56 -0.80 -6.07 -5.29
C ILE A 56 -0.23 -7.30 -5.98
N ASP A 57 -0.70 -7.63 -7.17
CA ASP A 57 -0.19 -8.72 -7.99
C ASP A 57 0.71 -8.22 -9.12
N ASP A 58 1.85 -8.88 -9.29
CA ASP A 58 2.65 -8.77 -10.51
C ASP A 58 2.01 -9.61 -11.61
N ARG A 59 1.82 -9.01 -12.78
CA ARG A 59 1.16 -9.66 -13.93
C ARG A 59 2.11 -10.50 -14.79
N SER A 60 3.31 -10.86 -14.32
CA SER A 60 4.23 -11.65 -15.13
C SER A 60 3.78 -13.11 -15.33
N ASP A 61 4.15 -13.68 -16.48
CA ASP A 61 3.69 -14.99 -16.95
C ASP A 61 4.47 -16.18 -16.36
N LEU A 62 5.63 -15.96 -15.73
CA LEU A 62 6.54 -17.04 -15.31
C LEU A 62 6.55 -17.28 -13.79
N ASP A 63 6.83 -16.24 -13.01
CA ASP A 63 6.78 -16.26 -11.54
C ASP A 63 5.79 -15.18 -11.08
N LYS A 64 4.75 -15.59 -10.35
CA LYS A 64 3.73 -14.66 -9.86
C LYS A 64 4.09 -14.18 -8.47
N TYR A 65 4.27 -12.87 -8.32
CA TYR A 65 4.49 -12.25 -7.01
C TYR A 65 3.20 -11.57 -6.54
N ILE A 66 2.81 -11.85 -5.31
CA ILE A 66 1.70 -11.21 -4.63
C ILE A 66 2.29 -10.50 -3.42
N PHE A 67 2.09 -9.19 -3.33
CA PHE A 67 2.52 -8.37 -2.22
C PHE A 67 1.32 -8.07 -1.33
N GLU A 68 1.34 -8.61 -0.10
CA GLU A 68 0.35 -8.31 0.93
C GLU A 68 0.76 -6.99 1.60
N ILE A 69 0.10 -5.89 1.23
CA ILE A 69 0.50 -4.54 1.65
C ILE A 69 -0.52 -3.84 2.56
N GLY A 70 -1.65 -4.47 2.85
CA GLY A 70 -2.74 -3.85 3.61
C GLY A 70 -2.31 -3.36 5.00
N GLU A 71 -1.55 -4.16 5.77
CA GLU A 71 -0.98 -3.72 7.06
C GLU A 71 -0.05 -2.50 6.90
N SER A 72 0.74 -2.46 5.83
CA SER A 72 1.60 -1.31 5.53
C SER A 72 0.78 -0.07 5.16
N LEU A 73 -0.30 -0.23 4.38
CA LEU A 73 -1.21 0.86 4.03
C LEU A 73 -1.90 1.43 5.27
N GLU A 74 -2.44 0.56 6.13
CA GLU A 74 -3.08 0.95 7.38
C GLU A 74 -2.11 1.75 8.25
N SER A 75 -0.87 1.27 8.38
CA SER A 75 0.17 1.95 9.16
C SER A 75 0.50 3.33 8.59
N ILE A 76 0.73 3.46 7.28
CA ILE A 76 1.08 4.76 6.71
C ILE A 76 -0.08 5.74 6.73
N ILE A 77 -1.33 5.29 6.54
CA ILE A 77 -2.51 6.16 6.60
C ILE A 77 -2.65 6.73 8.02
N THR A 78 -2.57 5.86 9.03
CA THR A 78 -2.65 6.25 10.44
C THR A 78 -1.51 7.20 10.82
N LYS A 79 -0.26 6.89 10.43
CA LYS A 79 0.91 7.73 10.73
C LYS A 79 0.84 9.07 10.01
N SER A 80 0.37 9.11 8.76
CA SER A 80 0.22 10.35 7.99
C SER A 80 -0.89 11.23 8.57
N ALA A 81 -2.01 10.66 9.00
CA ALA A 81 -3.07 11.41 9.69
C ALA A 81 -2.56 12.01 11.01
N ASN A 82 -1.91 11.20 11.86
CA ASN A 82 -1.31 11.66 13.12
C ASN A 82 -0.21 12.71 12.93
N ARG A 83 0.42 12.74 11.75
CA ARG A 83 1.38 13.78 11.40
C ARG A 83 0.68 15.09 11.09
N VAL A 84 -0.50 15.06 10.45
CA VAL A 84 -1.19 16.25 9.92
C VAL A 84 -2.13 16.89 10.93
N PHE A 85 -2.89 16.09 11.67
CA PHE A 85 -3.95 16.57 12.55
C PHE A 85 -3.52 16.53 14.02
N SER A 86 -4.03 17.47 14.82
CA SER A 86 -3.70 17.57 16.25
C SER A 86 -4.26 16.38 17.05
N ARG A 87 -5.41 15.83 16.63
CA ARG A 87 -6.10 14.73 17.30
C ARG A 87 -6.64 13.73 16.28
N VAL A 88 -6.21 12.48 16.41
CA VAL A 88 -6.62 11.39 15.52
C VAL A 88 -7.18 10.25 16.35
N THR A 89 -8.38 9.80 15.99
CA THR A 89 -9.04 8.63 16.58
C THR A 89 -9.21 7.58 15.49
N ILE A 90 -8.72 6.37 15.72
CA ILE A 90 -8.97 5.25 14.81
C ILE A 90 -10.36 4.67 15.12
N LEU A 91 -11.17 4.49 14.08
CA LEU A 91 -12.54 3.99 14.20
C LEU A 91 -12.57 2.50 13.81
N ASP A 92 -13.06 1.67 14.72
CA ASP A 92 -13.15 0.22 14.52
C ASP A 92 -14.26 -0.21 13.55
N ALA A 93 -15.21 0.68 13.28
CA ALA A 93 -16.36 0.43 12.43
C ALA A 93 -16.69 1.65 11.56
N GLN A 94 -17.50 1.41 10.53
CA GLN A 94 -17.95 2.48 9.64
C GLN A 94 -18.66 3.56 10.45
N PRO A 95 -18.28 4.84 10.28
CA PRO A 95 -18.82 5.92 11.10
C PRO A 95 -20.29 6.16 10.81
N THR A 96 -21.05 6.35 11.88
CA THR A 96 -22.41 6.86 11.88
C THR A 96 -22.42 8.26 12.49
N GLY A 97 -23.49 9.03 12.27
CA GLY A 97 -23.63 10.35 12.92
C GLY A 97 -23.50 10.28 14.44
N GLU A 98 -24.01 9.21 15.07
CA GLU A 98 -23.89 8.96 16.50
C GLU A 98 -22.42 8.83 16.95
N VAL A 99 -21.61 8.03 16.25
CA VAL A 99 -20.18 7.85 16.57
C VAL A 99 -19.41 9.16 16.46
N ILE A 100 -19.74 9.98 15.45
CA ILE A 100 -19.13 11.28 15.21
C ILE A 100 -19.47 12.26 16.35
N GLU A 101 -20.75 12.33 16.74
CA GLU A 101 -21.21 13.19 17.82
C GLU A 101 -20.60 12.79 19.17
N GLU A 102 -20.63 11.50 19.52
CA GLU A 102 -20.11 10.99 20.79
C GLU A 102 -18.60 11.18 20.93
N SER A 103 -17.87 10.96 19.83
CA SER A 103 -16.41 11.15 19.78
C SER A 103 -16.02 12.61 19.56
N ALA A 104 -17.01 13.48 19.37
CA ALA A 104 -16.88 14.90 19.04
C ALA A 104 -15.84 15.12 17.92
N LEU A 105 -16.01 14.41 16.81
CA LEU A 105 -15.12 14.52 15.64
C LEU A 105 -15.50 15.74 14.81
N ASP A 106 -14.49 16.42 14.28
CA ASP A 106 -14.67 17.53 13.35
C ASP A 106 -14.75 17.03 11.90
N LEU A 107 -14.00 15.96 11.59
CA LEU A 107 -14.01 15.28 10.29
C LEU A 107 -13.86 13.78 10.44
N VAL A 108 -14.33 13.05 9.44
CA VAL A 108 -14.04 11.64 9.23
C VAL A 108 -13.23 11.46 7.95
N MET A 109 -12.10 10.77 8.04
CA MET A 109 -11.29 10.37 6.89
C MET A 109 -11.53 8.90 6.54
N ILE A 110 -11.86 8.64 5.28
CA ILE A 110 -12.01 7.29 4.72
C ILE A 110 -11.08 7.14 3.50
N PRO A 111 -10.03 6.31 3.57
CA PRO A 111 -9.13 6.05 2.46
C PRO A 111 -9.73 5.05 1.47
N ARG A 112 -9.34 5.15 0.19
CA ARG A 112 -9.63 4.18 -0.86
C ARG A 112 -8.41 4.01 -1.77
N VAL A 113 -7.99 2.78 -2.03
CA VAL A 113 -6.97 2.52 -3.07
C VAL A 113 -7.65 2.66 -4.44
N THR A 114 -7.20 3.60 -5.25
CA THR A 114 -7.79 3.86 -6.58
C THR A 114 -7.00 3.24 -7.72
N ALA A 115 -5.69 3.08 -7.53
CA ALA A 115 -4.83 2.37 -8.47
C ALA A 115 -3.66 1.74 -7.72
N ALA A 116 -3.26 0.55 -8.16
CA ALA A 116 -2.03 -0.08 -7.74
C ALA A 116 -1.49 -0.91 -8.90
N MET A 117 -0.20 -0.78 -9.18
CA MET A 117 0.50 -1.60 -10.16
C MET A 117 1.90 -1.92 -9.66
N VAL A 118 2.37 -3.12 -9.95
CA VAL A 118 3.76 -3.51 -9.84
C VAL A 118 4.17 -4.14 -11.17
N ALA A 119 5.33 -3.74 -11.66
CA ALA A 119 5.95 -4.30 -12.85
C ALA A 119 7.34 -4.79 -12.47
N LEU A 120 7.49 -6.11 -12.40
CA LEU A 120 8.76 -6.76 -12.09
C LEU A 120 9.45 -7.21 -13.38
N ASN A 121 10.75 -6.97 -13.46
CA ASN A 121 11.57 -7.40 -14.57
C ASN A 121 12.87 -8.00 -14.06
N LYS A 122 13.35 -9.04 -14.73
CA LYS A 122 14.69 -9.59 -14.53
C LYS A 122 15.58 -9.04 -15.64
N GLU A 123 16.66 -8.37 -15.28
CA GLU A 123 17.67 -7.90 -16.23
C GLU A 123 18.90 -8.79 -16.16
N GLU A 124 19.25 -9.44 -17.26
CA GLU A 124 20.43 -10.30 -17.34
C GLU A 124 21.70 -9.46 -17.40
N GLY A 125 22.62 -9.71 -16.47
CA GLY A 125 23.92 -9.06 -16.42
C GLY A 125 25.06 -10.01 -16.79
N PRO A 126 26.26 -9.48 -17.12
CA PRO A 126 27.41 -10.29 -17.54
C PRO A 126 27.97 -11.19 -16.43
N PHE A 127 27.58 -10.99 -15.17
CA PHE A 127 28.06 -11.76 -14.02
C PHE A 127 26.96 -12.21 -13.06
N GLN A 128 25.89 -11.41 -12.92
CA GLN A 128 24.72 -11.66 -12.09
C GLN A 128 23.52 -10.93 -12.69
N ASP A 129 22.32 -11.41 -12.38
CA ASP A 129 21.07 -10.81 -12.81
C ASP A 129 20.59 -9.78 -11.78
N ASP A 130 19.89 -8.75 -12.24
CA ASP A 130 19.24 -7.74 -11.41
C ASP A 130 17.72 -7.93 -11.40
N ALA A 131 17.12 -7.81 -10.22
CA ALA A 131 15.69 -7.72 -10.02
C ALA A 131 15.31 -6.25 -10.05
N ARG A 132 14.56 -5.84 -11.09
CA ARG A 132 14.03 -4.48 -11.22
C ARG A 132 12.54 -4.46 -10.93
N GLY A 133 12.13 -3.53 -10.10
CA GLY A 133 10.73 -3.27 -9.80
C GLY A 133 10.36 -1.83 -10.10
N ASN A 134 9.20 -1.63 -10.72
CA ASN A 134 8.54 -0.35 -10.82
C ASN A 134 7.14 -0.48 -10.24
N THR A 135 6.89 0.22 -9.13
CA THR A 135 5.63 0.15 -8.40
C THR A 135 4.99 1.53 -8.34
N ALA A 136 3.69 1.60 -8.58
CA ALA A 136 2.90 2.80 -8.36
C ALA A 136 1.64 2.46 -7.57
N ILE A 137 1.34 3.25 -6.53
CA ILE A 137 0.17 3.11 -5.67
C ILE A 137 -0.47 4.48 -5.52
N THR A 138 -1.78 4.55 -5.71
CA THR A 138 -2.58 5.77 -5.54
C THR A 138 -3.70 5.51 -4.56
N VAL A 139 -3.78 6.38 -3.55
CA VAL A 139 -4.84 6.37 -2.54
C VAL A 139 -5.57 7.70 -2.57
N GLU A 140 -6.89 7.62 -2.58
CA GLU A 140 -7.77 8.76 -2.36
C GLU A 140 -8.15 8.79 -0.87
N LEU A 141 -7.97 9.93 -0.22
CA LEU A 141 -8.43 10.18 1.15
C LEU A 141 -9.66 11.08 1.07
N MET A 142 -10.82 10.53 1.40
CA MET A 142 -12.09 11.25 1.41
C MET A 142 -12.37 11.76 2.81
N PHE A 143 -12.75 13.03 2.92
CA PHE A 143 -13.07 13.69 4.18
C PHE A 143 -14.56 14.01 4.22
N TYR A 144 -15.21 13.61 5.29
CA TYR A 144 -16.62 13.82 5.55
C TYR A 144 -16.79 14.70 6.78
N ASP A 145 -17.77 15.60 6.72
CA ASP A 145 -18.17 16.40 7.88
C ASP A 145 -19.02 15.58 8.86
N THR A 146 -19.57 16.26 9.86
CA THR A 146 -20.37 15.63 10.91
C THR A 146 -21.69 15.03 10.41
N GLU A 147 -22.19 15.51 9.28
CA GLU A 147 -23.42 15.02 8.63
C GLU A 147 -23.12 13.90 7.62
N MET A 148 -21.87 13.41 7.56
CA MET A 148 -21.37 12.46 6.57
C MET A 148 -21.49 12.97 5.13
N ILE A 149 -21.51 14.29 4.93
CA ILE A 149 -21.41 14.90 3.61
C ILE A 149 -19.93 15.02 3.26
N GLN A 150 -19.56 14.59 2.05
CA GLN A 150 -18.18 14.68 1.60
C GLN A 150 -17.77 16.15 1.48
N TYR A 151 -16.84 16.54 2.34
CA TYR A 151 -16.31 17.90 2.42
C TYR A 151 -15.15 18.09 1.45
N ALA A 152 -14.21 17.14 1.42
CA ALA A 152 -13.03 17.21 0.56
C ALA A 152 -12.56 15.81 0.13
N SER A 153 -11.77 15.75 -0.93
CA SER A 153 -11.02 14.56 -1.31
C SER A 153 -9.62 14.95 -1.75
N VAL A 154 -8.61 14.23 -1.29
CA VAL A 154 -7.22 14.41 -1.75
C VAL A 154 -6.71 13.11 -2.34
N MET A 155 -6.00 13.21 -3.45
CA MET A 155 -5.32 12.08 -4.07
C MET A 155 -3.84 12.13 -3.70
N ALA A 156 -3.31 11.02 -3.19
CA ALA A 156 -1.89 10.85 -2.92
C ALA A 156 -1.36 9.67 -3.73
N SER A 157 -0.13 9.80 -4.22
CA SER A 157 0.53 8.75 -5.01
C SER A 157 1.96 8.50 -4.55
N GLY A 158 2.33 7.22 -4.51
CA GLY A 158 3.69 6.77 -4.27
C GLY A 158 4.21 5.99 -5.47
N ILE A 159 5.42 6.35 -5.91
CA ILE A 159 6.16 5.62 -6.94
C ILE A 159 7.43 5.08 -6.30
N GLY A 160 7.76 3.83 -6.57
CA GLY A 160 9.00 3.21 -6.12
C GLY A 160 9.68 2.51 -7.28
N ILE A 161 10.98 2.76 -7.42
CA ILE A 161 11.82 2.18 -8.48
C ILE A 161 13.06 1.64 -7.80
N ALA A 162 13.23 0.32 -7.85
CA ALA A 162 14.37 -0.34 -7.23
C ALA A 162 15.03 -1.30 -8.22
N SER A 163 16.34 -1.49 -8.05
CA SER A 163 17.15 -2.46 -8.79
C SER A 163 18.10 -3.11 -7.80
N GLU A 164 17.85 -4.38 -7.48
CA GLU A 164 18.60 -5.13 -6.48
C GLU A 164 19.24 -6.37 -7.11
N ARG A 165 20.46 -6.70 -6.69
CA ARG A 165 21.19 -7.85 -7.25
C ARG A 165 20.59 -9.16 -6.79
N ILE A 166 20.31 -10.07 -7.72
CA ILE A 166 19.79 -11.40 -7.40
C ILE A 166 20.97 -12.33 -7.10
N GLY A 167 21.02 -12.82 -5.86
CA GLY A 167 21.99 -13.85 -5.49
C GLY A 167 21.77 -15.16 -6.26
N PHE A 168 22.83 -15.95 -6.44
CA PHE A 168 22.81 -17.21 -7.22
C PHE A 168 21.74 -18.24 -6.79
N PHE A 169 21.31 -18.17 -5.52
CA PHE A 169 20.25 -19.03 -4.95
C PHE A 169 18.97 -18.25 -4.61
N SER A 170 18.92 -16.95 -4.94
CA SER A 170 17.77 -16.12 -4.66
C SER A 170 16.66 -16.41 -5.66
N ARG A 171 15.41 -16.28 -5.17
CA ARG A 171 14.20 -16.31 -5.99
C ARG A 171 13.70 -14.89 -6.27
N GLY A 172 14.52 -13.85 -6.09
CA GLY A 172 14.15 -12.46 -6.33
C GLY A 172 13.08 -11.86 -5.40
N GLN A 173 12.51 -12.63 -4.47
CA GLN A 173 11.38 -12.21 -3.64
C GLN A 173 11.67 -10.94 -2.83
N ARG A 174 12.81 -10.87 -2.15
CA ARG A 174 13.15 -9.71 -1.32
C ARG A 174 13.62 -8.54 -2.17
N GLU A 175 14.34 -8.85 -3.24
CA GLU A 175 14.89 -7.89 -4.18
C GLU A 175 13.78 -7.12 -4.91
N TYR A 176 12.68 -7.80 -5.26
CA TYR A 176 11.49 -7.16 -5.84
C TYR A 176 10.64 -6.38 -4.83
N ALA A 177 10.73 -6.69 -3.53
CA ALA A 177 9.98 -5.97 -2.50
C ALA A 177 10.45 -4.51 -2.34
N ALA A 178 11.71 -4.21 -2.65
CA ALA A 178 12.30 -2.87 -2.48
C ALA A 178 11.52 -1.77 -3.21
N SER A 179 11.07 -2.02 -4.45
CA SER A 179 10.29 -1.01 -5.19
C SER A 179 8.91 -0.78 -4.57
N VAL A 180 8.32 -1.80 -3.94
CA VAL A 180 7.03 -1.67 -3.26
C VAL A 180 7.19 -0.92 -1.94
N GLU A 181 8.23 -1.20 -1.16
CA GLU A 181 8.54 -0.47 0.07
C GLU A 181 8.85 1.02 -0.19
N ASP A 182 9.59 1.32 -1.25
CA ASP A 182 9.84 2.70 -1.70
C ASP A 182 8.54 3.40 -2.12
N ALA A 183 7.67 2.72 -2.87
CA ALA A 183 6.37 3.26 -3.27
C ALA A 183 5.50 3.59 -2.05
N ILE A 184 5.44 2.71 -1.04
CA ILE A 184 4.71 2.92 0.21
C ILE A 184 5.29 4.10 1.00
N THR A 185 6.62 4.21 1.07
CA THR A 185 7.30 5.34 1.73
C THR A 185 6.96 6.67 1.07
N ASN A 186 7.04 6.71 -0.27
CA ASN A 186 6.74 7.90 -1.04
C ASN A 186 5.25 8.27 -0.97
N LEU A 187 4.36 7.28 -0.99
CA LEU A 187 2.93 7.47 -0.77
C LEU A 187 2.65 8.09 0.59
N SER A 188 3.28 7.59 1.65
CA SER A 188 3.12 8.14 3.00
C SER A 188 3.51 9.62 3.08
N ASN A 189 4.63 9.99 2.45
CA ASN A 189 5.09 11.37 2.37
C ASN A 189 4.13 12.25 1.56
N ASP A 190 3.65 11.75 0.42
CA ASP A 190 2.71 12.49 -0.41
C ASP A 190 1.37 12.69 0.30
N MET A 191 0.83 11.67 0.99
CA MET A 191 -0.37 11.80 1.83
C MET A 191 -0.26 12.97 2.82
N VAL A 192 0.86 13.09 3.54
CA VAL A 192 1.09 14.21 4.46
C VAL A 192 1.05 15.55 3.71
N ARG A 193 1.72 15.65 2.56
CA ARG A 193 1.76 16.89 1.75
C ARG A 193 0.39 17.26 1.19
N GLN A 194 -0.36 16.29 0.68
CA GLN A 194 -1.67 16.54 0.06
C GLN A 194 -2.72 16.91 1.11
N MET A 195 -2.77 16.20 2.25
CA MET A 195 -3.66 16.54 3.35
C MET A 195 -3.32 17.93 3.93
N TYR A 196 -2.05 18.15 4.27
CA TYR A 196 -1.63 19.43 4.86
C TYR A 196 -1.70 20.60 3.87
N GLY A 197 -1.48 20.36 2.58
CA GLY A 197 -1.54 21.38 1.54
C GLY A 197 -2.95 21.72 1.08
N ASN A 198 -3.96 20.93 1.44
CA ASN A 198 -5.33 21.14 1.00
C ASN A 198 -5.95 22.38 1.68
N TYR A 199 -6.44 23.30 0.85
CA TYR A 199 -6.99 24.58 1.32
C TYR A 199 -8.24 24.40 2.19
N ASP A 200 -9.18 23.54 1.77
CA ASP A 200 -10.47 23.37 2.44
C ASP A 200 -10.28 22.78 3.85
N ILE A 201 -9.38 21.79 3.97
CA ILE A 201 -9.03 21.17 5.26
C ILE A 201 -8.36 22.20 6.18
N ARG A 202 -7.44 23.00 5.66
CA ARG A 202 -6.74 24.02 6.46
C ARG A 202 -7.67 25.13 6.92
N LYS A 203 -8.52 25.63 6.01
CA LYS A 203 -9.49 26.67 6.31
C LYS A 203 -10.42 26.24 7.45
N MET A 204 -10.87 24.99 7.43
CA MET A 204 -11.71 24.44 8.51
C MET A 204 -10.99 24.46 9.87
N GLY A 205 -9.71 24.11 9.90
CA GLY A 205 -8.91 24.19 11.13
C GLY A 205 -8.73 25.63 11.64
N ASP A 206 -8.54 26.59 10.72
CA ASP A 206 -8.39 28.01 11.06
C ASP A 206 -9.71 28.66 11.54
N GLU A 207 -10.87 28.11 11.16
CA GLU A 207 -12.21 28.62 11.54
C GLU A 207 -12.70 28.12 12.91
N GLN A 208 -11.98 27.20 13.55
CA GLN A 208 -12.30 26.70 14.90
C GLN A 208 -11.62 27.47 16.06
N GLU A 209 -10.72 28.42 15.78
CA GLU A 209 -10.13 29.36 16.76
C GLU A 209 -11.06 30.53 17.11
#